data_AF-A0A954ZIR4-F1
#
_entry.id   AF-A0A954ZIR4-F1
#
_cell.length_a   1.000
_cell.length_b   1.000
_cell.length_c   1.000
_cell.angle_alpha   90.00
_cell.angle_beta   90.00
_cell.angle_gamma   90.00
#
_symmetry.space_group_name_H-M   'P 1'
#
loop_
_entity.id
_entity.type
_entity.pdbx_description
1 polymer ?
#
loop_
_entity_poly.entity_id
_entity_poly.type
_entity_poly.pdbx_seq_one_letter_code
_entity_poly.pdbx_strand_id
1 'polypeptide(L)'
;MNLITGVVLVPMIMLSILSRAYAEEWVSIIDSSGPIGIADVGKSITLCGNIQLDGNSRRLSSVAGSGVVAILSKADYGDNNNLNSQQSFGDCEVRLEFAIGKGSNSGIKLQQRYEIQLYDSHGIERPTATDCGGIYPH
;
A
#
# COMPACT_ATOMS: atom_id res chain seq x y z
N MET A 1 -5.71 19.35 -5.76
CA MET A 1 -4.89 18.34 -6.44
C MET A 1 -5.41 17.02 -5.91
N ASN A 2 -6.26 16.35 -6.68
CA ASN A 2 -7.03 15.20 -6.19
C ASN A 2 -6.20 13.95 -6.43
N LEU A 3 -5.71 13.33 -5.34
CA LEU A 3 -5.03 12.04 -5.36
C LEU A 3 -6.08 10.93 -5.26
N ILE A 4 -6.06 9.96 -6.18
CA ILE A 4 -6.85 8.74 -6.02
C ILE A 4 -6.09 7.53 -6.59
N THR A 5 -5.95 6.53 -5.70
CA THR A 5 -6.00 5.08 -5.90
C THR A 5 -4.79 4.37 -6.48
N GLY A 6 -4.51 3.22 -5.86
CA GLY A 6 -4.19 2.08 -6.69
C GLY A 6 -4.69 0.74 -6.17
N VAL A 7 -4.48 -0.28 -7.01
CA VAL A 7 -5.35 -1.40 -7.32
C VAL A 7 -4.59 -2.68 -7.74
N VAL A 8 -4.96 -3.88 -7.27
CA VAL A 8 -4.27 -5.19 -7.50
C VAL A 8 -5.01 -6.12 -8.51
N LEU A 9 -4.35 -6.81 -9.48
CA LEU A 9 -4.96 -7.57 -10.64
C LEU A 9 -4.64 -9.06 -10.73
N VAL A 10 -5.63 -9.96 -10.84
CA VAL A 10 -5.34 -11.41 -10.94
C VAL A 10 -5.42 -12.04 -12.33
N PRO A 11 -4.32 -12.63 -12.85
CA PRO A 11 -4.44 -13.73 -13.80
C PRO A 11 -4.80 -15.08 -13.14
N MET A 12 -5.84 -15.73 -13.66
CA MET A 12 -6.07 -17.16 -13.49
C MET A 12 -6.30 -17.75 -14.88
N ILE A 13 -5.42 -18.65 -15.31
CA ILE A 13 -5.49 -19.28 -16.64
C ILE A 13 -6.55 -20.39 -16.60
N MET A 14 -7.62 -20.25 -17.38
CA MET A 14 -8.49 -21.37 -17.74
C MET A 14 -8.69 -21.43 -19.26
N LEU A 15 -8.30 -22.56 -19.84
CA LEU A 15 -8.36 -22.86 -21.27
C LEU A 15 -9.77 -23.32 -21.66
N SER A 16 -10.56 -22.46 -22.31
CA SER A 16 -11.44 -22.84 -23.43
C SER A 16 -12.06 -21.60 -24.08
N ILE A 17 -12.18 -21.68 -25.40
CA ILE A 17 -12.43 -20.58 -26.33
C ILE A 17 -13.84 -20.02 -26.17
N LEU A 18 -13.94 -18.77 -25.72
CA LEU A 18 -14.96 -17.79 -26.09
C LEU A 18 -14.37 -16.42 -25.76
N SER A 19 -14.00 -15.66 -26.80
CA SER A 19 -13.48 -14.30 -26.70
C SER A 19 -14.55 -13.37 -26.14
N ARG A 20 -14.70 -13.38 -24.82
CA ARG A 20 -15.26 -12.25 -24.08
C ARG A 20 -14.06 -11.35 -23.85
N ALA A 21 -14.07 -10.15 -24.43
CA ALA A 21 -13.14 -9.11 -24.00
C ALA A 21 -13.29 -9.02 -22.47
N TYR A 22 -12.29 -9.49 -21.73
CA TYR A 22 -12.28 -9.43 -20.29
C TYR A 22 -12.23 -7.95 -19.95
N ALA A 23 -13.34 -7.39 -19.49
CA ALA A 23 -13.28 -6.10 -18.83
C ALA A 23 -12.43 -6.32 -17.58
N GLU A 24 -11.29 -5.65 -17.51
CA GLU A 24 -10.41 -5.71 -16.35
C GLU A 24 -11.10 -4.98 -15.18
N GLU A 25 -11.86 -5.74 -14.39
CA GLU A 25 -12.56 -5.20 -13.23
C GLU A 25 -11.58 -5.08 -12.06
N TRP A 26 -11.23 -3.84 -11.78
CA TRP A 26 -10.42 -3.42 -10.65
C TRP A 26 -11.13 -3.63 -9.31
N VAL A 27 -10.53 -4.43 -8.42
CA VAL A 27 -11.01 -4.59 -7.03
C VAL A 27 -10.38 -3.51 -6.16
N SER A 28 -11.20 -2.61 -5.63
CA SER A 28 -10.75 -1.56 -4.72
C SER A 28 -10.54 -2.13 -3.31
N ILE A 29 -9.33 -1.97 -2.77
CA ILE A 29 -8.99 -2.35 -1.39
C ILE A 29 -9.15 -1.16 -0.44
N ILE A 30 -8.78 0.03 -0.91
CA ILE A 30 -9.01 1.32 -0.26
C ILE A 30 -9.61 2.24 -1.32
N ASP A 31 -10.73 2.88 -1.00
CA ASP A 31 -11.37 3.86 -1.87
C ASP A 31 -11.57 5.21 -1.14
N SER A 32 -12.33 6.14 -1.72
CA SER A 32 -12.59 7.45 -1.10
C SER A 32 -13.32 7.38 0.26
N SER A 33 -13.98 6.26 0.58
CA SER A 33 -14.65 6.03 1.86
C SER A 33 -13.72 5.44 2.91
N GLY A 34 -12.66 4.75 2.50
CA GLY A 34 -11.66 4.15 3.39
C GLY A 34 -11.30 2.70 3.01
N PRO A 35 -10.79 1.90 3.96
CA PRO A 35 -10.32 0.54 3.69
C PRO A 35 -11.49 -0.45 3.60
N ILE A 36 -12.09 -0.58 2.40
CA ILE A 36 -13.23 -1.48 2.16
C ILE A 36 -12.85 -2.96 1.98
N GLY A 37 -11.59 -3.23 1.63
CA GLY A 37 -11.08 -4.58 1.33
C GLY A 37 -10.03 -5.09 2.32
N ILE A 38 -9.88 -4.46 3.48
CA ILE A 38 -8.91 -4.83 4.52
C ILE A 38 -9.58 -5.63 5.63
N ALA A 39 -8.96 -6.71 6.08
CA ALA A 39 -9.54 -7.66 7.04
C ALA A 39 -9.61 -7.12 8.46
N ASP A 40 -8.56 -6.43 8.90
CA ASP A 40 -8.50 -5.77 10.20
C ASP A 40 -7.75 -4.45 10.09
N VAL A 41 -8.34 -3.38 10.64
CA VAL A 41 -7.72 -2.07 10.70
C VAL A 41 -7.18 -1.91 12.11
N GLY A 42 -5.89 -2.19 12.28
CA GLY A 42 -5.23 -2.19 13.58
C GLY A 42 -5.33 -0.83 14.30
N LYS A 43 -5.21 -0.85 15.63
CA LYS A 43 -5.36 0.34 16.50
C LYS A 43 -4.36 1.48 16.20
N SER A 44 -3.21 1.13 15.64
CA SER A 44 -2.15 2.08 15.26
C SER A 44 -2.46 2.83 13.95
N ILE A 45 -3.49 2.40 13.23
CA ILE A 45 -3.89 2.97 11.95
C ILE A 45 -4.77 4.20 12.16
N THR A 46 -4.45 5.27 11.45
CA THR A 46 -5.25 6.49 11.39
C THR A 46 -5.98 6.56 10.04
N LEU A 47 -7.30 6.66 10.08
CA LEU A 47 -8.12 6.98 8.90
C LEU A 47 -8.22 8.49 8.77
N CYS A 48 -7.90 9.01 7.59
CA CYS A 48 -7.85 10.45 7.34
C CYS A 48 -8.13 10.76 5.87
N GLY A 49 -8.23 12.05 5.54
CA GLY A 49 -8.43 12.51 4.15
C GLY A 49 -7.13 12.82 3.43
N ASN A 50 -6.08 13.13 4.19
CA ASN A 50 -4.75 13.40 3.67
C ASN A 50 -3.72 13.31 4.80
N ILE A 51 -2.44 13.32 4.42
CA ILE A 51 -1.31 13.52 5.33
C ILE A 51 -0.54 14.77 4.94
N GLN A 52 0.08 15.41 5.93
CA GLN A 52 0.92 16.58 5.73
C GLN A 52 2.12 16.53 6.66
N LEU A 53 3.17 17.29 6.32
CA LEU A 53 4.31 17.49 7.22
C LEU A 53 3.85 18.19 8.50
N ASP A 54 4.27 17.67 9.64
CA ASP A 54 4.01 18.29 10.93
C ASP A 54 5.01 19.44 11.16
N GLY A 55 4.66 20.62 10.63
CA GLY A 55 5.46 21.84 10.71
C GLY A 55 6.86 21.66 10.10
N ASN A 56 7.89 21.99 10.89
CA ASN A 56 9.30 21.82 10.52
C ASN A 56 9.88 20.44 10.92
N SER A 57 9.03 19.50 11.34
CA SER A 57 9.48 18.18 11.76
C SER A 57 9.71 17.23 10.59
N ARG A 58 10.31 16.07 10.87
CA ARG A 58 10.42 14.95 9.92
C ARG A 58 9.19 14.04 9.92
N ARG A 59 8.16 14.39 10.69
CA ARG A 59 6.97 13.56 10.94
C ARG A 59 5.82 13.99 10.06
N LEU A 60 4.91 13.05 9.84
CA LEU A 60 3.63 13.30 9.18
C LEU A 60 2.53 13.45 10.24
N SER A 61 1.53 14.28 9.92
CA SER A 61 0.28 14.45 10.66
C SER A 61 -0.91 14.19 9.74
N SER A 62 -2.05 13.80 10.31
CA SER A 62 -3.29 13.59 9.56
C SER A 62 -4.03 14.90 9.33
N VAL A 63 -4.70 14.98 8.18
CA VAL A 63 -5.72 15.97 7.87
C VAL A 63 -7.06 15.26 7.87
N ALA A 64 -8.06 15.83 8.55
CA ALA A 64 -9.39 15.25 8.65
C ALA A 64 -10.02 14.95 7.27
N GLY A 65 -10.73 13.84 7.16
CA GLY A 65 -11.38 13.37 5.94
C GLY A 65 -11.38 11.84 5.85
N SER A 66 -11.58 11.31 4.65
CA SER A 66 -11.63 9.86 4.38
C SER A 66 -10.79 9.46 3.16
N GLY A 67 -10.54 8.16 3.04
CA GLY A 67 -9.89 7.56 1.87
C GLY A 67 -8.38 7.42 1.94
N VAL A 68 -7.75 7.91 3.02
CA VAL A 68 -6.33 7.67 3.32
C VAL A 68 -6.19 6.85 4.58
N VAL A 69 -5.31 5.85 4.52
CA VAL A 69 -4.91 5.01 5.64
C VAL A 69 -3.46 5.33 5.97
N ALA A 70 -3.19 5.76 7.21
CA ALA A 70 -1.88 6.26 7.61
C ALA A 70 -1.37 5.63 8.91
N ILE A 71 -0.06 5.41 8.98
CA ILE A 71 0.67 5.09 10.21
C ILE A 71 1.53 6.32 10.55
N LEU A 72 1.18 7.02 11.63
CA LEU A 72 1.80 8.31 12.00
C LEU A 72 2.73 8.24 13.24
N SER A 73 2.80 7.05 13.83
CA SER A 73 3.67 6.72 14.95
C SER A 73 4.44 5.45 14.65
N LYS A 74 5.54 5.22 15.37
CA LYS A 74 6.26 3.96 15.29
C LYS A 74 5.33 2.85 15.75
N ALA A 75 5.06 1.91 14.86
CA ALA A 75 4.35 0.69 15.19
C ALA A 75 5.34 -0.34 15.76
N ASP A 76 4.88 -1.17 16.69
CA ASP A 76 5.69 -2.30 17.17
C ASP A 76 6.02 -3.25 16.01
N TYR A 77 7.21 -3.85 16.06
CA TYR A 77 7.63 -4.79 15.03
C TYR A 77 6.77 -6.06 15.09
N GLY A 78 6.26 -6.49 13.93
CA GLY A 78 5.45 -7.69 13.79
C GLY A 78 4.16 -7.47 12.99
N ASP A 79 3.46 -8.56 12.71
CA ASP A 79 2.35 -8.57 11.75
C ASP A 79 1.07 -7.87 12.24
N ASN A 80 0.99 -7.55 13.54
CA ASN A 80 -0.17 -6.91 14.16
C ASN A 80 -0.48 -5.50 13.62
N ASN A 81 0.42 -4.92 12.81
CA ASN A 81 0.26 -3.60 12.21
C ASN A 81 0.17 -3.63 10.67
N ASN A 82 0.19 -4.82 10.06
CA ASN A 82 0.03 -4.96 8.61
C ASN A 82 -1.44 -4.84 8.21
N LEU A 83 -1.70 -4.15 7.10
CA LEU A 83 -3.02 -4.11 6.45
C LEU A 83 -3.15 -5.30 5.51
N ASN A 84 -3.81 -6.37 5.96
CA ASN A 84 -4.03 -7.56 5.14
C ASN A 84 -5.34 -7.43 4.36
N SER A 85 -5.32 -7.78 3.07
CA SER A 85 -6.54 -7.86 2.27
C SER A 85 -7.47 -8.97 2.81
N GLN A 86 -8.78 -8.75 2.73
CA GLN A 86 -9.78 -9.78 3.04
C GLN A 86 -9.74 -10.93 2.02
N GLN A 87 -9.54 -10.57 0.76
CA GLN A 87 -9.45 -11.52 -0.35
C GLN A 87 -8.01 -11.96 -0.56
N SER A 88 -7.85 -13.21 -0.99
CA SER A 88 -6.58 -13.72 -1.49
C SER A 88 -6.52 -13.52 -3.00
N PHE A 89 -5.37 -13.09 -3.49
CA PHE A 89 -5.11 -12.83 -4.90
C PHE A 89 -4.03 -13.79 -5.42
N GLY A 90 -4.23 -14.33 -6.63
CA GLY A 90 -3.29 -15.20 -7.32
C GLY A 90 -2.20 -14.39 -8.01
N ASP A 91 -2.08 -14.53 -9.33
CA ASP A 91 -1.34 -13.54 -10.12
C ASP A 91 -1.92 -12.12 -9.86
N CYS A 92 -1.24 -11.05 -10.26
CA CYS A 92 -1.18 -9.72 -9.59
C CYS A 92 -0.75 -8.52 -10.50
N GLU A 93 -1.54 -7.48 -10.81
CA GLU A 93 -1.03 -6.10 -11.10
C GLU A 93 -1.53 -5.15 -10.03
N VAL A 94 -0.62 -4.75 -9.13
CA VAL A 94 -0.84 -3.75 -8.07
C VAL A 94 -0.54 -2.34 -8.58
N ARG A 95 -1.44 -1.43 -8.29
CA ARG A 95 -1.30 0.02 -8.29
C ARG A 95 -1.42 0.43 -6.82
N LEU A 96 -0.86 1.54 -6.43
CA LEU A 96 -1.21 2.26 -5.21
C LEU A 96 -0.50 3.59 -5.25
N GLU A 97 -1.03 4.53 -4.49
CA GLU A 97 -0.35 5.77 -4.20
C GLU A 97 0.07 5.72 -2.73
N PHE A 98 1.30 6.13 -2.46
CA PHE A 98 1.81 6.20 -1.10
C PHE A 98 2.61 7.48 -0.91
N ALA A 99 2.67 7.92 0.33
CA ALA A 99 3.63 8.92 0.78
C ALA A 99 4.30 8.40 2.04
N ILE A 100 5.60 8.66 2.16
CA ILE A 100 6.45 8.10 3.21
C ILE A 100 7.17 9.23 3.94
N GLY A 101 7.23 9.14 5.27
CA GLY A 101 7.95 10.09 6.10
C GLY A 101 9.46 9.92 5.97
N LYS A 102 10.21 10.97 6.30
CA LYS A 102 11.67 10.95 6.18
C LYS A 102 12.30 9.83 7.02
N GLY A 103 13.14 9.00 6.41
CA GLY A 103 13.80 7.84 7.03
C GLY A 103 12.85 6.72 7.47
N SER A 104 11.59 6.74 7.02
CA SER A 104 10.60 5.70 7.35
C SER A 104 10.69 4.52 6.40
N ASN A 105 10.14 3.38 6.83
CA ASN A 105 10.18 2.09 6.14
C ASN A 105 8.79 1.43 6.21
N SER A 106 8.36 0.86 5.10
CA SER A 106 7.17 0.03 4.93
C SER A 106 7.39 -0.90 3.72
N GLY A 107 6.36 -1.62 3.31
CA GLY A 107 6.45 -2.51 2.16
C GLY A 107 5.09 -3.03 1.72
N ILE A 108 5.05 -3.52 0.48
CA ILE A 108 3.88 -4.15 -0.13
C ILE A 108 4.20 -5.63 -0.26
N LYS A 109 3.54 -6.46 0.54
CA LYS A 109 3.76 -7.92 0.53
C LYS A 109 2.78 -8.61 -0.39
N LEU A 110 3.25 -9.03 -1.56
CA LEU A 110 2.47 -9.86 -2.48
C LEU A 110 2.39 -11.27 -1.93
N GLN A 111 1.17 -11.78 -1.78
CA GLN A 111 0.87 -13.12 -1.26
C GLN A 111 1.56 -13.41 0.09
N GLN A 112 1.79 -12.37 0.90
CA GLN A 112 2.52 -12.44 2.19
C GLN A 112 3.95 -13.00 2.08
N ARG A 113 4.57 -12.97 0.89
CA ARG A 113 5.88 -13.60 0.65
C ARG A 113 6.90 -12.69 -0.03
N TYR A 114 6.46 -11.90 -1.00
CA TYR A 114 7.36 -11.08 -1.80
C TYR A 114 7.11 -9.61 -1.49
N GLU A 115 8.09 -8.97 -0.88
CA GLU A 115 7.97 -7.58 -0.46
C GLU A 115 8.57 -6.63 -1.49
N ILE A 116 7.74 -5.74 -2.02
CA ILE A 116 8.19 -4.55 -2.72
C ILE A 116 8.44 -3.47 -1.68
N GLN A 117 9.69 -3.05 -1.58
CA GLN A 117 10.16 -2.20 -0.51
C GLN A 117 9.67 -0.75 -0.67
N LEU A 118 9.16 -0.17 0.42
CA LEU A 118 8.83 1.26 0.51
C LEU A 118 9.74 1.91 1.56
N TYR A 119 10.81 2.54 1.10
CA TYR A 119 11.76 3.26 1.96
C TYR A 119 11.90 4.71 1.53
N ASP A 120 12.20 5.61 2.46
CA ASP A 120 12.64 6.97 2.10
C ASP A 120 14.06 6.91 1.51
N SER A 121 14.12 6.61 0.22
CA SER A 121 15.36 6.51 -0.55
C SER A 121 15.72 7.81 -1.29
N HIS A 122 15.09 8.94 -0.94
CA HIS A 122 15.38 10.20 -1.62
C HIS A 122 16.84 10.63 -1.41
N GLY A 123 17.55 10.85 -2.52
CA GLY A 123 18.97 11.24 -2.50
C GLY A 123 19.96 10.09 -2.31
N ILE A 124 19.51 8.83 -2.32
CA ILE A 124 20.41 7.67 -2.33
C ILE A 124 20.99 7.48 -3.72
N GLU A 125 22.31 7.61 -3.84
CA GLU A 125 23.02 7.54 -5.14
C GLU A 125 23.13 6.12 -5.70
N ARG A 126 23.19 5.12 -4.81
CA ARG A 126 23.39 3.71 -5.18
C ARG A 126 22.35 2.84 -4.45
N PRO A 127 21.09 2.82 -4.94
CA PRO A 127 20.04 2.05 -4.31
C PRO A 127 20.31 0.54 -4.41
N THR A 128 19.84 -0.19 -3.42
CA THR A 128 19.93 -1.64 -3.31
C THR A 128 18.53 -2.26 -3.21
N ALA A 129 18.44 -3.57 -3.03
CA ALA A 129 17.17 -4.26 -2.83
C ALA A 129 16.41 -3.82 -1.56
N THR A 130 17.07 -3.14 -0.62
CA THR A 130 16.45 -2.59 0.61
C THR A 130 15.94 -1.16 0.44
N ASP A 131 16.10 -0.57 -0.74
CA ASP A 131 15.63 0.77 -1.08
C ASP A 131 14.28 0.73 -1.81
N CYS A 132 13.63 1.90 -1.95
CA CYS A 132 12.32 2.03 -2.56
C CYS A 132 12.24 1.35 -3.94
N GLY A 133 11.25 0.47 -4.10
CA GLY A 133 11.03 -0.31 -5.32
C GLY A 133 11.87 -1.59 -5.43
N GLY A 134 12.79 -1.83 -4.50
CA GLY A 134 13.54 -3.08 -4.41
C GLY A 134 12.64 -4.28 -4.05
N ILE A 135 13.01 -5.46 -4.55
CA ILE A 135 12.45 -6.73 -4.06
C ILE A 135 13.26 -7.11 -2.81
N TYR A 136 12.65 -6.92 -1.63
CA TYR A 136 13.39 -6.97 -0.37
C TYR A 136 13.99 -8.36 -0.12
N PRO A 137 15.29 -8.45 0.26
CA PRO A 137 15.93 -9.72 0.57
C PRO A 137 15.51 -10.17 1.99
N HIS A 138 14.73 -11.24 2.06
CA HIS A 138 14.40 -11.92 3.32
C HIS A 138 15.55 -12.78 3.84
#